data_AF-A0ABD3PR60-F1
#
_entry.id   AF-A0ABD3PR60-F1
#
_cell.length_a   1.000
_cell.length_b   1.000
_cell.length_c   1.000
_cell.angle_alpha   90.00
_cell.angle_beta   90.00
_cell.angle_gamma   90.00
#
_symmetry.space_group_name_H-M   'P 1'
#
loop_
_entity.id
_entity.type
_entity.pdbx_description
1 polymer ?
#
loop_
_entity_poly.entity_id
_entity_poly.type
_entity_poly.pdbx_seq_one_letter_code
_entity_poly.pdbx_strand_id
1 'polypeptide(L)'
;MTTASELSPMSMAQAAYTAAVAMMHTDKNNRNREDATLIRAIESSDEGTVANHVGGKFSDSESRTGNDVSSLAGLSHHVGCERIDEIWKSGKGDVEKNLAETLHILVGELDSLVQCGLGAFYDLDATARQLSRSREYAVTKTREAQRLHSVDDQTRASLSCLLRAVESSKADARDTSRSAQVEARLRTNISSLRDERDKALRELSDCRRKQCLLEEELRTTKANLSRITQEKTSMERDSRAAIFLARSLDNNNSNDMNYYKRKVGELSDKLQSQQDLIMKQNNTIVELRGQNERSTGGKRFRESC
;
A
#
# COMPACT_ATOMS: atom_id res chain seq x y z
N MET A 1 -28.19 9.79 -10.41
CA MET A 1 -28.98 8.70 -9.81
C MET A 1 -28.17 7.43 -9.87
N THR A 2 -27.49 7.09 -8.78
CA THR A 2 -26.98 5.75 -8.49
C THR A 2 -27.28 5.52 -7.03
N THR A 3 -28.22 4.62 -6.79
CA THR A 3 -28.76 4.22 -5.50
C THR A 3 -27.65 3.67 -4.63
N ALA A 4 -27.42 4.30 -3.48
CA ALA A 4 -26.69 3.70 -2.39
C ALA A 4 -27.40 2.39 -2.06
N SER A 5 -26.71 1.26 -2.24
CA SER A 5 -27.20 -0.03 -1.80
C SER A 5 -27.29 0.01 -0.27
N GLU A 6 -28.48 0.26 0.24
CA GLU A 6 -28.84 0.09 1.64
C GLU A 6 -28.63 -1.40 1.97
N LEU A 7 -27.45 -1.71 2.49
CA LEU A 7 -27.20 -2.99 3.14
C LEU A 7 -28.13 -3.07 4.33
N SER A 8 -29.05 -4.04 4.30
CA SER A 8 -29.98 -4.33 5.39
C SER A 8 -29.24 -4.33 6.74
N PRO A 9 -29.83 -3.78 7.82
CA PRO A 9 -29.22 -3.77 9.15
C PRO A 9 -28.72 -5.15 9.60
N MET A 10 -29.38 -6.22 9.14
CA MET A 10 -29.00 -7.61 9.41
C MET A 10 -27.69 -8.01 8.72
N SER A 11 -27.40 -7.49 7.54
CA SER A 11 -26.16 -7.74 6.79
C SER A 11 -24.96 -7.04 7.43
N MET A 12 -25.13 -5.82 7.93
CA MET A 12 -24.06 -5.12 8.67
C MET A 12 -23.75 -5.80 10.01
N ALA A 13 -24.78 -6.24 10.74
CA ALA A 13 -24.60 -6.96 12.00
C ALA A 13 -23.87 -8.29 11.79
N GLN A 14 -24.19 -9.02 10.72
CA GLN A 14 -23.52 -10.27 10.39
C GLN A 14 -22.05 -10.04 9.97
N ALA A 15 -21.76 -9.00 9.18
CA ALA A 15 -20.40 -8.64 8.82
C ALA A 15 -19.55 -8.23 10.04
N ALA A 16 -20.14 -7.45 10.97
CA ALA A 16 -19.47 -7.06 12.21
C ALA A 16 -19.19 -8.26 13.13
N TYR A 17 -20.13 -9.21 13.24
CA TYR A 17 -19.95 -10.44 14.00
C TYR A 17 -18.84 -11.33 13.40
N THR A 18 -18.83 -11.51 12.08
CA THR A 18 -17.78 -12.29 11.39
C THR A 18 -16.41 -11.65 11.55
N ALA A 19 -16.30 -10.32 11.48
CA ALA A 19 -15.04 -9.61 11.72
C ALA A 19 -14.56 -9.77 13.18
N ALA A 20 -15.45 -9.66 14.16
CA ALA A 20 -15.11 -9.82 15.57
C ALA A 20 -14.64 -11.25 15.90
N VAL A 21 -15.29 -12.28 15.35
CA VAL A 21 -14.87 -13.68 15.52
C VAL A 21 -13.50 -13.93 14.87
N ALA A 22 -13.24 -13.37 13.68
CA ALA A 22 -11.94 -13.50 13.02
C ALA A 22 -10.81 -12.89 13.88
N MET A 23 -11.05 -11.73 14.50
CA MET A 23 -10.06 -11.08 15.38
C MET A 23 -9.79 -11.87 16.67
N MET A 24 -10.82 -12.52 17.25
CA MET A 24 -10.63 -13.38 18.42
C MET A 24 -9.83 -14.65 18.13
N HIS A 25 -9.93 -15.19 16.91
CA HIS A 25 -9.14 -16.36 16.51
C HIS A 25 -7.68 -16.01 16.18
N THR A 26 -7.41 -14.82 15.64
CA THR A 26 -6.03 -14.36 15.42
C THR A 26 -5.29 -14.07 16.72
N ASP A 27 -5.99 -13.59 17.76
CA ASP A 27 -5.36 -13.23 19.04
C ASP A 27 -4.91 -14.47 19.84
N LYS A 28 -5.62 -15.60 19.72
CA LYS A 28 -5.20 -16.89 20.30
C LYS A 28 -3.97 -17.49 19.63
N ASN A 29 -3.82 -17.31 18.32
CA ASN A 29 -2.65 -17.80 17.59
C ASN A 29 -1.39 -16.96 17.83
N ASN A 30 -1.52 -15.67 18.17
CA ASN A 30 -0.37 -14.84 18.53
C ASN A 30 0.16 -15.13 19.95
N ARG A 31 -0.72 -15.36 20.94
CA ARG A 31 -0.28 -15.68 22.31
C ARG A 31 0.51 -16.99 22.40
N ASN A 32 0.11 -18.02 21.64
CA ASN A 32 0.85 -19.29 21.59
C ASN A 32 2.24 -19.17 20.91
N ARG A 33 2.48 -18.11 20.12
CA ARG A 33 3.74 -17.90 19.41
C ARG A 33 4.77 -17.15 20.27
N GLU A 34 4.31 -16.28 21.17
CA GLU A 34 5.15 -15.55 22.10
C GLU A 34 5.64 -16.44 23.27
N ASP A 35 4.81 -17.34 23.79
CA ASP A 35 5.24 -18.30 24.82
C ASP A 35 6.28 -19.32 24.30
N ALA A 36 6.17 -19.73 23.03
CA ALA A 36 7.14 -20.64 22.42
C ALA A 36 8.50 -19.99 22.12
N THR A 37 8.56 -18.66 22.01
CA THR A 37 9.82 -17.92 21.81
C THR A 37 10.51 -17.57 23.12
N LEU A 38 9.76 -17.41 24.21
CA LEU A 38 10.34 -17.18 25.54
C LEU A 38 11.03 -18.44 26.10
N ILE A 39 10.45 -19.62 25.89
CA ILE A 39 11.03 -20.89 26.37
C ILE A 39 12.36 -21.21 25.65
N ARG A 40 12.46 -20.90 24.34
CA ARG A 40 13.69 -21.16 23.58
C ARG A 40 14.83 -20.17 23.88
N ALA A 41 14.53 -19.01 24.47
CA ALA A 41 15.56 -18.03 24.86
C ALA A 41 16.20 -18.33 26.23
N ILE A 42 15.55 -19.15 27.07
CA ILE A 42 16.08 -19.53 28.39
C ILE A 42 17.05 -20.72 28.27
N GLU A 43 16.89 -21.60 27.27
CA GLU A 43 17.74 -22.79 27.08
C GLU A 43 19.02 -22.53 26.27
N SER A 44 19.23 -21.31 25.74
CA SER A 44 20.41 -20.99 24.91
C SER A 44 21.41 -20.04 25.59
N SER A 45 21.31 -19.83 26.91
CA SER A 45 22.12 -18.83 27.61
C SER A 45 23.09 -19.41 28.64
N ASP A 46 23.45 -20.69 28.52
CA ASP A 46 24.32 -21.38 29.47
C ASP A 46 25.46 -22.11 28.75
N GLU A 47 26.32 -21.36 28.05
CA GLU A 47 27.63 -21.82 27.57
C GLU A 47 28.47 -20.60 27.16
N GLY A 48 29.53 -20.26 27.90
CA GLY A 48 30.45 -19.19 27.46
C GLY A 48 31.27 -18.49 28.54
N THR A 49 32.29 -19.19 29.02
CA THR A 49 33.43 -18.76 29.83
C THR A 49 34.05 -17.41 29.46
N VAL A 50 34.30 -16.51 30.43
CA VAL A 50 35.47 -15.60 30.39
C VAL A 50 36.02 -15.41 31.81
N ALA A 51 37.28 -15.82 31.95
CA ALA A 51 38.13 -15.61 33.10
C ALA A 51 38.36 -14.11 33.37
N ASN A 52 38.21 -13.69 34.62
CA ASN A 52 38.93 -12.54 35.14
C ASN A 52 39.62 -12.93 36.44
N HIS A 53 40.89 -13.27 36.25
CA HIS A 53 41.89 -13.43 37.27
C HIS A 53 42.33 -12.01 37.69
N VAL A 54 41.78 -11.50 38.79
CA VAL A 54 42.32 -10.32 39.48
C VAL A 54 42.67 -10.76 40.89
N GLY A 55 43.96 -11.01 41.07
CA GLY A 55 44.56 -11.39 42.34
C GLY A 55 44.43 -10.27 43.36
N GLY A 56 43.56 -10.49 44.35
CA GLY A 56 43.68 -9.87 45.65
C GLY A 56 44.37 -10.85 46.58
N LYS A 57 45.70 -10.92 46.53
CA LYS A 57 46.49 -11.54 47.61
C LYS A 57 46.27 -10.68 48.85
N PHE A 58 45.28 -11.05 49.67
CA PHE A 58 45.28 -10.66 51.07
C PHE A 58 46.47 -11.37 51.70
N SER A 59 47.58 -10.64 51.83
CA SER A 59 48.69 -11.07 52.64
C SER A 59 48.16 -11.24 54.06
N ASP A 60 48.05 -12.49 54.50
CA ASP A 60 48.15 -12.86 55.90
C ASP A 60 49.46 -12.28 56.43
N SER A 61 49.39 -11.06 56.95
CA SER A 61 50.38 -10.61 57.90
C SER A 61 50.07 -11.35 59.19
N GLU A 62 50.72 -12.51 59.34
CA GLU A 62 51.02 -13.13 60.62
C GLU A 62 51.44 -12.03 61.60
N SER A 63 50.50 -11.53 62.40
CA SER A 63 50.83 -10.79 63.60
C SER A 63 51.35 -11.82 64.59
N ARG A 64 52.63 -12.14 64.45
CA ARG A 64 53.49 -12.68 65.50
C ARG A 64 53.51 -11.66 66.64
N THR A 65 52.42 -11.56 67.41
CA THR A 65 52.45 -11.00 68.75
C THR A 65 52.85 -12.13 69.68
N GLY A 66 54.11 -12.57 69.53
CA GLY A 66 54.82 -13.28 70.57
C GLY A 66 55.14 -12.27 71.67
N ASN A 67 54.14 -11.98 72.50
CA ASN A 67 54.36 -11.34 73.78
C ASN A 67 55.00 -12.39 74.71
N ASP A 68 56.30 -12.63 74.53
CA ASP A 68 57.14 -13.32 75.50
C ASP A 68 57.38 -12.42 76.73
N VAL A 69 56.30 -12.03 77.40
CA VAL A 69 56.38 -11.38 78.73
C VAL A 69 56.84 -12.40 79.77
N SER A 70 56.67 -13.70 79.48
CA SER A 70 57.13 -14.80 80.34
C SER A 70 58.66 -14.97 80.33
N SER A 71 59.37 -14.52 79.30
CA SER A 71 60.84 -14.68 79.23
C SER A 71 61.61 -13.58 79.96
N LEU A 72 61.04 -12.39 80.15
CA LEU A 72 61.74 -11.28 80.83
C LEU A 72 61.56 -11.32 82.35
N ALA A 73 60.38 -11.73 82.83
CA ALA A 73 60.09 -11.86 84.26
C ALA A 73 60.91 -12.96 84.94
N GLY A 74 61.27 -14.03 84.20
CA GLY A 74 62.05 -15.15 84.73
C GLY A 74 63.56 -14.89 84.88
N LEU A 75 64.13 -13.94 84.13
CA LEU A 75 65.57 -13.66 84.15
C LEU A 75 65.97 -12.61 85.20
N SER A 76 65.10 -11.65 85.53
CA SER A 76 65.40 -10.64 86.56
C SER A 76 65.25 -11.19 87.98
N HIS A 77 64.23 -12.00 88.22
CA HIS A 77 63.84 -12.43 89.58
C HIS A 77 64.86 -13.39 90.24
N HIS A 78 65.69 -14.08 89.46
CA HIS A 78 66.77 -14.94 89.97
C HIS A 78 68.00 -14.13 90.38
N VAL A 79 68.34 -13.06 89.65
CA VAL A 79 69.57 -12.29 89.89
C VAL A 79 69.47 -11.44 91.15
N GLY A 80 68.31 -10.87 91.48
CA GLY A 80 68.10 -10.14 92.74
C GLY A 80 68.16 -11.03 93.97
N CYS A 81 67.49 -12.19 93.93
CA CYS A 81 67.47 -13.13 95.06
C CYS A 81 68.85 -13.73 95.35
N GLU A 82 69.63 -14.11 94.33
CA GLU A 82 71.00 -14.62 94.50
C GLU A 82 71.94 -13.58 95.13
N ARG A 83 71.80 -12.31 94.72
CA ARG A 83 72.62 -11.20 95.20
C ARG A 83 72.27 -10.77 96.63
N ILE A 84 70.99 -10.84 97.01
CA ILE A 84 70.53 -10.65 98.39
C ILE A 84 71.11 -11.76 99.28
N ASP A 85 71.06 -13.01 98.84
CA ASP A 85 71.65 -14.14 99.55
C ASP A 85 73.17 -13.98 99.79
N GLU A 86 73.92 -13.44 98.83
CA GLU A 86 75.36 -13.15 98.97
C GLU A 86 75.66 -12.04 99.99
N ILE A 87 74.84 -10.98 100.04
CA ILE A 87 74.98 -9.87 101.00
C ILE A 87 74.83 -10.39 102.44
N TRP A 88 73.83 -11.25 102.68
CA TRP A 88 73.57 -11.80 104.02
C TRP A 88 74.54 -12.93 104.42
N LYS A 89 75.21 -13.60 103.47
CA LYS A 89 76.27 -14.60 103.74
C LYS A 89 77.65 -13.98 103.99
N SER A 90 77.96 -12.84 103.38
CA SER A 90 79.31 -12.22 103.41
C SER A 90 79.46 -11.06 104.39
N GLY A 91 78.36 -10.41 104.82
CA GLY A 91 78.40 -9.24 105.69
C GLY A 91 78.70 -9.58 107.16
N LYS A 92 79.93 -9.34 107.61
CA LYS A 92 80.34 -9.44 109.02
C LYS A 92 79.77 -8.29 109.85
N GLY A 93 78.58 -8.49 110.42
CA GLY A 93 78.09 -7.80 111.62
C GLY A 93 77.49 -6.40 111.46
N ASP A 94 77.46 -5.82 110.26
CA ASP A 94 76.84 -4.51 110.00
C ASP A 94 75.46 -4.69 109.34
N VAL A 95 74.48 -5.02 110.18
CA VAL A 95 73.11 -5.36 109.77
C VAL A 95 72.43 -4.19 109.03
N GLU A 96 72.72 -2.95 109.43
CA GLU A 96 72.13 -1.77 108.80
C GLU A 96 72.61 -1.62 107.34
N LYS A 97 73.89 -1.88 107.08
CA LYS A 97 74.45 -1.83 105.72
C LYS A 97 73.86 -2.92 104.82
N ASN A 98 73.78 -4.16 105.30
CA ASN A 98 73.21 -5.27 104.55
C ASN A 98 71.72 -5.08 104.25
N LEU A 99 70.98 -4.52 105.21
CA LEU A 99 69.57 -4.18 105.05
C LEU A 99 69.39 -3.06 104.01
N ALA A 100 70.21 -2.00 104.07
CA ALA A 100 70.17 -0.92 103.10
C ALA A 100 70.48 -1.41 101.67
N GLU A 101 71.46 -2.31 101.51
CA GLU A 101 71.82 -2.87 100.20
C GLU A 101 70.74 -3.81 99.64
N THR A 102 70.12 -4.63 100.51
CA THR A 102 68.96 -5.47 100.15
C THR A 102 67.77 -4.61 99.72
N LEU A 103 67.45 -3.55 100.46
CA LEU A 103 66.39 -2.62 100.12
C LEU A 103 66.67 -1.91 98.79
N HIS A 104 67.92 -1.55 98.52
CA HIS A 104 68.30 -0.92 97.25
C HIS A 104 68.08 -1.85 96.04
N ILE A 105 68.39 -3.14 96.18
CA ILE A 105 68.12 -4.15 95.14
C ILE A 105 66.60 -4.31 94.92
N LEU A 106 65.83 -4.49 95.99
CA LEU A 106 64.37 -4.65 95.90
C LEU A 106 63.68 -3.43 95.30
N VAL A 107 64.09 -2.22 95.68
CA VAL A 107 63.57 -0.97 95.10
C VAL A 107 63.95 -0.87 93.62
N GLY A 108 65.18 -1.21 93.24
CA GLY A 108 65.61 -1.20 91.84
C GLY A 108 64.87 -2.21 90.95
N GLU A 109 64.56 -3.41 91.47
CA GLU A 109 63.73 -4.40 90.77
C GLU A 109 62.28 -3.95 90.65
N LEU A 110 61.73 -3.34 91.70
CA LEU A 110 60.38 -2.78 91.68
C LEU A 110 60.30 -1.61 90.68
N ASP A 111 61.29 -0.73 90.64
CA ASP A 111 61.39 0.36 89.67
C ASP A 111 61.52 -0.17 88.23
N SER A 112 62.33 -1.20 88.00
CA SER A 112 62.46 -1.87 86.70
C SER A 112 61.14 -2.50 86.25
N LEU A 113 60.46 -3.22 87.14
CA LEU A 113 59.15 -3.83 86.85
C LEU A 113 58.09 -2.76 86.55
N VAL A 114 58.08 -1.68 87.31
CA VAL A 114 57.19 -0.53 87.07
C VAL A 114 57.51 0.12 85.72
N GLN A 115 58.79 0.29 85.38
CA GLN A 115 59.20 0.86 84.09
C GLN A 115 58.84 -0.05 82.91
N CYS A 116 59.02 -1.37 83.04
CA CYS A 116 58.57 -2.35 82.04
C CYS A 116 57.05 -2.35 81.91
N GLY A 117 56.31 -2.31 83.03
CA GLY A 117 54.85 -2.26 83.04
C GLY A 117 54.29 -0.98 82.40
N LEU A 118 54.91 0.16 82.70
CA LEU A 118 54.59 1.45 82.06
C LEU A 118 54.91 1.43 80.57
N GLY A 119 56.05 0.86 80.16
CA GLY A 119 56.41 0.69 78.75
C GLY A 119 55.38 -0.15 77.99
N ALA A 120 55.04 -1.34 78.52
CA ALA A 120 54.02 -2.20 77.94
C ALA A 120 52.63 -1.54 77.90
N PHE A 121 52.28 -0.74 78.90
CA PHE A 121 51.05 0.04 78.92
C PHE A 121 51.03 1.10 77.80
N TYR A 122 52.13 1.85 77.61
CA TYR A 122 52.22 2.85 76.53
C TYR A 122 52.21 2.21 75.15
N ASP A 123 52.85 1.06 74.96
CA ASP A 123 52.80 0.31 73.70
C ASP A 123 51.39 -0.22 73.41
N LEU A 124 50.70 -0.73 74.43
CA LEU A 124 49.31 -1.15 74.30
C LEU A 124 48.38 0.04 73.98
N ASP A 125 48.57 1.19 74.61
CA ASP A 125 47.79 2.40 74.35
C ASP A 125 48.08 2.95 72.93
N ALA A 126 49.33 2.94 72.49
CA ALA A 126 49.71 3.33 71.13
C ALA A 126 49.08 2.42 70.06
N THR A 127 49.15 1.10 70.26
CA THR A 127 48.55 0.12 69.34
C THR A 127 47.03 0.19 69.36
N ALA A 128 46.40 0.40 70.53
CA ALA A 128 44.96 0.60 70.65
C ALA A 128 44.49 1.85 69.88
N ARG A 129 45.23 2.97 69.97
CA ARG A 129 44.94 4.18 69.18
C ARG A 129 45.12 3.95 67.68
N GLN A 130 46.18 3.25 67.27
CA GLN A 130 46.41 2.92 65.87
C GLN A 130 45.31 2.03 65.31
N LEU A 131 44.86 1.04 66.08
CA LEU A 131 43.78 0.13 65.72
C LEU A 131 42.43 0.86 65.66
N SER A 132 42.17 1.82 66.56
CA SER A 132 40.97 2.67 66.46
C SER A 132 40.99 3.53 65.18
N ARG A 133 42.14 4.15 64.85
CA ARG A 133 42.30 4.91 63.60
C ARG A 133 42.13 4.04 62.35
N SER A 134 42.68 2.83 62.34
CA SER A 134 42.54 1.92 61.20
C SER A 134 41.11 1.41 61.05
N ARG A 135 40.40 1.15 62.16
CA ARG A 135 38.97 0.82 62.14
C ARG A 135 38.13 1.96 61.60
N GLU A 136 38.34 3.19 62.05
CA GLU A 136 37.63 4.37 61.54
C GLU A 136 37.89 4.56 60.04
N TYR A 137 39.13 4.40 59.60
CA TYR A 137 39.49 4.44 58.18
C TYR A 137 38.80 3.33 57.38
N ALA A 138 38.79 2.09 57.86
CA ALA A 138 38.09 1.00 57.21
C ALA A 138 36.58 1.26 57.09
N VAL A 139 35.94 1.79 58.15
CA VAL A 139 34.52 2.15 58.14
C VAL A 139 34.22 3.23 57.10
N THR A 140 35.05 4.28 57.02
CA THR A 140 34.86 5.33 56.00
C THR A 140 35.04 4.79 54.58
N LYS A 141 36.02 3.90 54.35
CA LYS A 141 36.22 3.25 53.05
C LYS A 141 35.07 2.32 52.68
N THR A 142 34.52 1.56 53.62
CA THR A 142 33.35 0.71 53.37
C THR A 142 32.12 1.55 53.01
N ARG A 143 31.89 2.66 53.71
CA ARG A 143 30.79 3.59 53.38
C ARG A 143 30.97 4.20 51.99
N GLU A 144 32.19 4.59 51.63
CA GLU A 144 32.47 5.15 50.31
C GLU A 144 32.30 4.10 49.19
N ALA A 145 32.72 2.84 49.43
CA ALA A 145 32.49 1.74 48.50
C ALA A 145 30.98 1.47 48.28
N GLN A 146 30.18 1.50 49.34
CA GLN A 146 28.72 1.37 49.24
C GLN A 146 28.09 2.53 48.46
N ARG A 147 28.55 3.76 48.71
CA ARG A 147 28.10 4.95 47.97
C ARG A 147 28.41 4.82 46.48
N LEU A 148 29.63 4.41 46.13
CA LEU A 148 30.01 4.18 44.73
C LEU A 148 29.18 3.08 44.08
N HIS A 149 28.95 1.96 44.76
CA HIS A 149 28.10 0.88 44.23
C HIS A 149 26.67 1.35 43.95
N SER A 150 26.08 2.15 44.85
CA SER A 150 24.74 2.69 44.63
C SER A 150 24.65 3.63 43.41
N VAL A 151 25.71 4.40 43.15
CA VAL A 151 25.83 5.28 41.98
C VAL A 151 25.99 4.44 40.71
N ASP A 152 26.80 3.40 40.75
CA ASP A 152 26.99 2.49 39.63
C ASP A 152 25.67 1.77 39.26
N ASP A 153 24.90 1.30 40.24
CA ASP A 153 23.59 0.69 39.97
C ASP A 153 22.60 1.69 39.37
N GLN A 154 22.58 2.92 39.88
CA GLN A 154 21.72 3.99 39.34
C GLN A 154 22.09 4.36 37.90
N THR A 155 23.40 4.46 37.60
CA THR A 155 23.87 4.77 36.25
C THR A 155 23.60 3.62 35.29
N ARG A 156 23.76 2.35 35.72
CA ARG A 156 23.41 1.17 34.91
C ARG A 156 21.91 1.11 34.61
N ALA A 157 21.06 1.41 35.59
CA ALA A 157 19.62 1.47 35.38
C ALA A 157 19.24 2.60 34.40
N SER A 158 19.84 3.77 34.54
CA SER A 158 19.62 4.92 33.65
C SER A 158 20.06 4.62 32.20
N LEU A 159 21.24 4.02 32.02
CA LEU A 159 21.73 3.55 30.72
C LEU A 159 20.79 2.54 30.09
N SER A 160 20.30 1.58 30.87
CA SER A 160 19.34 0.57 30.38
C SER A 160 18.04 1.20 29.90
N CYS A 161 17.52 2.20 30.63
CA CYS A 161 16.34 2.97 30.21
C CYS A 161 16.59 3.76 28.92
N LEU A 162 17.74 4.42 28.81
CA LEU A 162 18.12 5.19 27.61
C LEU A 162 18.28 4.29 26.39
N LEU A 163 18.94 3.13 26.52
CA LEU A 163 19.08 2.16 25.43
C LEU A 163 17.71 1.69 24.93
N ARG A 164 16.79 1.35 25.86
CA ARG A 164 15.42 0.97 25.51
C ARG A 164 14.67 2.09 24.79
N ALA A 165 14.82 3.34 25.25
CA ALA A 165 14.19 4.50 24.61
C ALA A 165 14.76 4.79 23.21
N VAL A 166 16.06 4.57 23.01
CA VAL A 166 16.70 4.69 21.69
C VAL A 166 16.20 3.59 20.75
N GLU A 167 16.08 2.36 21.24
CA GLU A 167 15.54 1.24 20.46
C GLU A 167 14.09 1.47 20.06
N SER A 168 13.24 1.95 20.98
CA SER A 168 11.86 2.30 20.66
C SER A 168 11.78 3.45 19.66
N SER A 169 12.55 4.52 19.86
CA SER A 169 12.61 5.65 18.92
C SER A 169 13.05 5.22 17.52
N LYS A 170 13.99 4.28 17.42
CA LYS A 170 14.43 3.71 16.15
C LYS A 170 13.34 2.89 15.48
N ALA A 171 12.55 2.14 16.24
CA ALA A 171 11.39 1.41 15.72
C ALA A 171 10.34 2.41 15.19
N ASP A 172 9.99 3.43 15.98
CA ASP A 172 9.03 4.47 15.59
C ASP A 172 9.45 5.24 14.34
N ALA A 173 10.75 5.57 14.22
CA ALA A 173 11.29 6.24 13.05
C ALA A 173 11.18 5.36 11.78
N ARG A 174 11.41 4.05 11.91
CA ARG A 174 11.24 3.10 10.80
C ARG A 174 9.78 2.97 10.39
N ASP A 175 8.87 2.89 11.34
CA ASP A 175 7.44 2.77 11.07
C ASP A 175 6.87 4.06 10.48
N THR A 176 7.32 5.23 10.96
CA THR A 176 6.99 6.54 10.36
C THR A 176 7.50 6.62 8.92
N SER A 177 8.74 6.18 8.67
CA SER A 177 9.32 6.14 7.31
C SER A 177 8.54 5.21 6.38
N ARG A 178 8.16 4.01 6.85
CA ARG A 178 7.32 3.06 6.09
C ARG A 178 5.94 3.66 5.80
N SER A 179 5.31 4.27 6.80
CA SER A 179 4.01 4.94 6.65
C SER A 179 4.07 6.05 5.59
N ALA A 180 5.09 6.92 5.64
CA ALA A 180 5.30 7.97 4.65
C ALA A 180 5.53 7.42 3.23
N GLN A 181 6.26 6.30 3.09
CA GLN A 181 6.46 5.65 1.80
C GLN A 181 5.14 5.10 1.24
N VAL A 182 4.32 4.46 2.07
CA VAL A 182 3.00 3.97 1.66
C VAL A 182 2.10 5.13 1.27
N GLU A 183 2.08 6.21 2.06
CA GLU A 183 1.30 7.41 1.75
C GLU A 183 1.71 8.03 0.41
N ALA A 184 3.01 8.16 0.13
CA ALA A 184 3.50 8.67 -1.14
C ALA A 184 3.06 7.81 -2.34
N ARG A 185 3.08 6.47 -2.19
CA ARG A 185 2.56 5.54 -3.22
C ARG A 185 1.06 5.71 -3.42
N LEU A 186 0.29 5.83 -2.34
CA LEU A 186 -1.16 6.05 -2.41
C LEU A 186 -1.48 7.40 -3.07
N ARG A 187 -0.76 8.47 -2.75
CA ARG A 187 -0.90 9.79 -3.41
C ARG A 187 -0.62 9.70 -4.91
N THR A 188 0.38 8.92 -5.31
CA THR A 188 0.71 8.67 -6.72
C THR A 188 -0.42 7.91 -7.42
N ASN A 189 -0.91 6.82 -6.82
CA ASN A 189 -2.01 6.01 -7.36
C ASN A 189 -3.32 6.82 -7.48
N ILE A 190 -3.63 7.67 -6.50
CA ILE A 190 -4.80 8.55 -6.57
C ILE A 190 -4.67 9.52 -7.74
N SER A 191 -3.47 10.05 -7.97
CA SER A 191 -3.23 10.97 -9.08
C SER A 191 -3.38 10.26 -10.43
N SER A 192 -2.80 9.07 -10.60
CA SER A 192 -2.93 8.29 -11.83
C SER A 192 -4.39 7.89 -12.12
N LEU A 193 -5.14 7.46 -11.10
CA LEU A 193 -6.56 7.12 -11.25
C LEU A 193 -7.42 8.34 -11.63
N ARG A 194 -7.07 9.53 -11.14
CA ARG A 194 -7.74 10.78 -11.56
C ARG A 194 -7.47 11.09 -13.02
N ASP A 195 -6.22 10.96 -13.46
CA ASP A 195 -5.84 11.18 -14.86
C ASP A 195 -6.52 10.17 -15.81
N GLU A 196 -6.57 8.89 -15.41
CA GLU A 196 -7.28 7.84 -16.15
C GLU A 196 -8.78 8.12 -16.25
N ARG A 197 -9.43 8.52 -15.14
CA ARG A 197 -10.83 8.92 -15.12
C ARG A 197 -11.07 10.10 -16.06
N ASP A 198 -10.22 11.13 -16.01
CA ASP A 198 -10.39 12.34 -16.81
C ASP A 198 -10.14 12.07 -18.30
N LYS A 199 -9.23 11.14 -18.62
CA LYS A 199 -9.08 10.60 -19.97
C LYS A 199 -10.34 9.86 -20.43
N ALA A 200 -10.87 8.94 -19.62
CA ALA A 200 -12.08 8.18 -19.95
C ALA A 200 -13.31 9.09 -20.14
N LEU A 201 -13.44 10.16 -19.33
CA LEU A 201 -14.52 11.14 -19.48
C LEU A 201 -14.43 11.93 -20.80
N ARG A 202 -13.21 12.28 -21.23
CA ARG A 202 -12.99 12.92 -22.54
C ARG A 202 -13.30 11.96 -23.70
N GLU A 203 -12.85 10.72 -23.62
CA GLU A 203 -13.17 9.71 -24.63
C GLU A 203 -14.68 9.44 -24.72
N LEU A 204 -15.37 9.39 -23.57
CA LEU A 204 -16.82 9.23 -23.52
C LEU A 204 -17.55 10.41 -24.17
N SER A 205 -17.10 11.65 -23.93
CA SER A 205 -17.73 12.83 -24.53
C SER A 205 -17.53 12.86 -26.06
N ASP A 206 -16.35 12.47 -26.54
CA ASP A 206 -16.08 12.32 -27.96
C ASP A 206 -16.92 11.22 -28.60
N CYS A 207 -17.06 10.07 -27.96
CA CYS A 207 -17.93 8.99 -28.42
C CYS A 207 -19.40 9.42 -28.48
N ARG A 208 -19.90 10.14 -27.46
CA ARG A 208 -21.27 10.70 -27.48
C ARG A 208 -21.47 11.68 -28.63
N ARG A 209 -20.51 12.56 -28.88
CA ARG A 209 -20.58 13.50 -30.01
C ARG A 209 -20.64 12.76 -31.35
N LYS A 210 -19.79 11.75 -31.55
CA LYS A 210 -19.82 10.89 -32.75
C LYS A 210 -21.16 10.18 -32.91
N GLN A 211 -21.71 9.65 -31.82
CA GLN A 211 -23.02 9.01 -31.82
C GLN A 211 -24.12 9.98 -32.28
N CYS A 212 -24.16 11.21 -31.73
CA CYS A 212 -25.16 12.21 -32.15
C CYS A 212 -25.08 12.54 -33.64
N LEU A 213 -23.87 12.67 -34.20
CA LEU A 213 -23.68 12.90 -35.63
C LEU A 213 -24.21 11.73 -36.47
N LEU A 214 -23.87 10.50 -36.10
CA LEU A 214 -24.37 9.30 -36.80
C LEU A 214 -25.89 9.15 -36.70
N GLU A 215 -26.48 9.50 -35.55
CA GLU A 215 -27.94 9.51 -35.38
C GLU A 215 -28.63 10.55 -36.28
N GLU A 216 -27.99 11.70 -36.49
CA GLU A 216 -28.47 12.74 -37.39
C GLU A 216 -28.32 12.35 -38.87
N GLU A 217 -27.18 11.80 -39.27
CA GLU A 217 -26.97 11.24 -40.61
C GLU A 217 -27.98 10.12 -40.92
N LEU A 218 -28.26 9.24 -39.96
CA LEU A 218 -29.28 8.20 -40.12
C LEU A 218 -30.67 8.79 -40.31
N ARG A 219 -31.02 9.84 -39.54
CA ARG A 219 -32.31 10.52 -39.62
C ARG A 219 -32.51 11.18 -40.99
N THR A 220 -31.51 11.90 -41.49
CA THR A 220 -31.57 12.56 -42.79
C THR A 220 -31.61 11.55 -43.93
N THR A 221 -30.83 10.46 -43.84
CA THR A 221 -30.84 9.36 -44.82
C THR A 221 -32.21 8.69 -44.89
N LYS A 222 -32.85 8.40 -43.75
CA LYS A 222 -34.21 7.86 -43.71
C LYS A 222 -35.22 8.80 -44.37
N ALA A 223 -35.17 10.10 -44.05
CA ALA A 223 -36.06 11.09 -44.65
C ALA A 223 -35.88 11.18 -46.18
N ASN A 224 -34.63 11.19 -46.65
CA ASN A 224 -34.31 11.18 -48.08
C ASN A 224 -34.81 9.91 -48.79
N LEU A 225 -34.62 8.74 -48.17
CA LEU A 225 -35.11 7.48 -48.70
C LEU A 225 -36.63 7.46 -48.83
N SER A 226 -37.36 7.96 -47.83
CA SER A 226 -38.83 8.09 -47.89
C SER A 226 -39.26 9.02 -49.02
N ARG A 227 -38.61 10.17 -49.20
CA ARG A 227 -38.89 11.09 -50.30
C ARG A 227 -38.66 10.44 -51.67
N ILE A 228 -37.49 9.82 -51.87
CA ILE A 228 -37.15 9.13 -53.13
C ILE A 228 -38.15 8.00 -53.42
N THR A 229 -38.57 7.27 -52.38
CA THR A 229 -39.57 6.19 -52.54
C THR A 229 -40.93 6.74 -52.97
N GLN A 230 -41.36 7.88 -52.41
CA GLN A 230 -42.59 8.55 -52.81
C GLN A 230 -42.51 9.07 -54.25
N GLU A 231 -41.42 9.74 -54.62
CA GLU A 231 -41.16 10.23 -55.98
C GLU A 231 -41.16 9.08 -56.99
N LYS A 232 -40.44 7.99 -56.69
CA LYS A 232 -40.44 6.77 -57.50
C LYS A 232 -41.86 6.26 -57.73
N THR A 233 -42.65 6.16 -56.67
CA THR A 233 -44.04 5.66 -56.77
C THR A 233 -44.90 6.61 -57.62
N SER A 234 -44.70 7.93 -57.52
CA SER A 234 -45.38 8.91 -58.38
C SER A 234 -45.01 8.71 -59.85
N MET A 235 -43.72 8.67 -60.16
CA MET A 235 -43.24 8.46 -61.53
C MET A 235 -43.69 7.12 -62.11
N GLU A 236 -43.76 6.06 -61.31
CA GLU A 236 -44.28 4.76 -61.76
C GLU A 236 -45.78 4.84 -62.14
N ARG A 237 -46.58 5.63 -61.41
CA ARG A 237 -47.98 5.88 -61.78
C ARG A 237 -48.08 6.72 -63.05
N ASP A 238 -47.30 7.79 -63.15
CA ASP A 238 -47.27 8.66 -64.32
C ASP A 238 -46.80 7.90 -65.57
N SER A 239 -45.78 7.05 -65.43
CA SER A 239 -45.28 6.16 -66.49
C SER A 239 -46.36 5.19 -66.96
N ARG A 240 -47.10 4.55 -66.04
CA ARG A 240 -48.23 3.68 -66.40
C ARG A 240 -49.35 4.44 -67.11
N ALA A 241 -49.69 5.64 -66.64
CA ALA A 241 -50.70 6.50 -67.26
C ALA A 241 -50.27 6.95 -68.66
N ALA A 242 -49.00 7.34 -68.84
CA ALA A 242 -48.43 7.72 -70.13
C ALA A 242 -48.45 6.54 -71.12
N ILE A 243 -48.08 5.33 -70.69
CA ILE A 243 -48.17 4.11 -71.52
C ILE A 243 -49.62 3.83 -71.93
N PHE A 244 -50.58 3.98 -71.01
CA PHE A 244 -51.99 3.79 -71.30
C PHE A 244 -52.52 4.82 -72.32
N LEU A 245 -52.20 6.09 -72.13
CA LEU A 245 -52.55 7.17 -73.07
C LEU A 245 -51.92 6.93 -74.44
N ALA A 246 -50.64 6.57 -74.52
CA ALA A 246 -49.97 6.25 -75.77
C ALA A 246 -50.70 5.12 -76.53
N ARG A 247 -51.02 4.03 -75.85
CA ARG A 247 -51.80 2.92 -76.44
C ARG A 247 -53.20 3.35 -76.88
N SER A 248 -53.87 4.21 -76.10
CA SER A 248 -55.19 4.74 -76.46
C SER A 248 -55.14 5.63 -77.70
N LEU A 249 -54.14 6.50 -77.80
CA LEU A 249 -53.93 7.37 -78.96
C LEU A 249 -53.58 6.55 -80.20
N ASP A 250 -52.71 5.54 -80.08
CA ASP A 250 -52.37 4.63 -81.18
C ASP A 250 -53.61 3.88 -81.69
N ASN A 251 -54.45 3.38 -80.78
CA ASN A 251 -55.70 2.69 -81.15
C ASN A 251 -56.70 3.64 -81.82
N ASN A 252 -56.91 4.84 -81.29
CA ASN A 252 -57.82 5.83 -81.88
C ASN A 252 -57.33 6.26 -83.27
N ASN A 253 -56.04 6.62 -83.39
CA ASN A 253 -55.46 6.99 -84.69
C ASN A 253 -55.55 5.84 -85.70
N SER A 254 -55.31 4.59 -85.28
CA SER A 254 -55.46 3.43 -86.16
C SER A 254 -56.92 3.26 -86.62
N ASN A 255 -57.88 3.32 -85.69
CA ASN A 255 -59.30 3.13 -86.00
C ASN A 255 -59.85 4.24 -86.91
N ASP A 256 -59.61 5.50 -86.57
CA ASP A 256 -60.05 6.65 -87.35
C ASP A 256 -59.38 6.66 -88.72
N MET A 257 -58.07 6.43 -88.76
CA MET A 257 -57.36 6.42 -90.04
C MET A 257 -57.81 5.26 -90.94
N ASN A 258 -58.10 4.09 -90.37
CA ASN A 258 -58.67 2.97 -91.13
C ASN A 258 -60.09 3.27 -91.60
N TYR A 259 -60.91 3.93 -90.78
CA TYR A 259 -62.24 4.39 -91.19
C TYR A 259 -62.16 5.37 -92.37
N TYR A 260 -61.33 6.40 -92.26
CA TYR A 260 -61.15 7.39 -93.33
C TYR A 260 -60.56 6.75 -94.59
N LYS A 261 -59.56 5.87 -94.48
CA LYS A 261 -59.05 5.10 -95.63
C LYS A 261 -60.15 4.31 -96.33
N ARG A 262 -60.99 3.59 -95.58
CA ARG A 262 -62.13 2.85 -96.14
C ARG A 262 -63.12 3.80 -96.81
N LYS A 263 -63.45 4.92 -96.17
CA LYS A 263 -64.38 5.91 -96.70
C LYS A 263 -63.87 6.55 -97.99
N VAL A 264 -62.58 6.86 -98.06
CA VAL A 264 -61.92 7.34 -99.28
C VAL A 264 -62.06 6.29 -100.38
N GLY A 265 -61.77 5.01 -100.10
CA GLY A 265 -61.97 3.91 -101.05
C GLY A 265 -63.41 3.83 -101.58
N GLU A 266 -64.40 3.82 -100.70
CA GLU A 266 -65.82 3.80 -101.10
C GLU A 266 -66.22 4.98 -101.99
N LEU A 267 -65.71 6.19 -101.69
CA LEU A 267 -66.00 7.38 -102.48
C LEU A 267 -65.27 7.35 -103.83
N SER A 268 -64.03 6.86 -103.86
CA SER A 268 -63.27 6.62 -105.09
C SER A 268 -63.98 5.61 -106.00
N ASP A 269 -64.47 4.50 -105.45
CA ASP A 269 -65.22 3.49 -106.21
C ASP A 269 -66.54 4.05 -106.77
N LYS A 270 -67.27 4.83 -105.95
CA LYS A 270 -68.49 5.52 -106.41
C LYS A 270 -68.18 6.51 -107.53
N LEU A 271 -67.11 7.30 -107.40
CA LEU A 271 -66.68 8.23 -108.43
C LEU A 271 -66.33 7.50 -109.73
N GLN A 272 -65.59 6.40 -109.65
CA GLN A 272 -65.26 5.57 -110.82
C GLN A 272 -66.53 5.02 -111.48
N SER A 273 -67.46 4.49 -110.71
CA SER A 273 -68.73 3.97 -111.24
C SER A 273 -69.56 5.06 -111.94
N GLN A 274 -69.54 6.29 -111.43
CA GLN A 274 -70.19 7.43 -112.07
C GLN A 274 -69.48 7.83 -113.36
N GLN A 275 -68.14 7.84 -113.37
CA GLN A 275 -67.36 8.10 -114.59
C GLN A 275 -67.63 7.06 -115.68
N ASP A 276 -67.71 5.78 -115.32
CA ASP A 276 -68.06 4.69 -116.25
C ASP A 276 -69.49 4.85 -116.79
N LEU A 277 -70.44 5.24 -115.94
CA LEU A 277 -71.82 5.52 -116.35
C LEU A 277 -71.88 6.72 -117.31
N ILE A 278 -71.17 7.80 -117.01
CA ILE A 278 -71.04 8.98 -117.88
C ILE A 278 -70.42 8.58 -119.21
N MET A 279 -69.38 7.75 -119.21
CA MET A 279 -68.74 7.25 -120.43
C MET A 279 -69.73 6.42 -121.27
N LYS A 280 -70.50 5.52 -120.64
CA LYS A 280 -71.56 4.77 -121.33
C LYS A 280 -72.62 5.70 -121.91
N GLN A 281 -73.11 6.67 -121.14
CA GLN A 281 -74.08 7.66 -121.62
C GLN A 281 -73.52 8.50 -122.76
N ASN A 282 -72.26 8.93 -122.69
CA ASN A 282 -71.59 9.65 -123.78
C ASN A 282 -71.48 8.77 -125.04
N ASN A 283 -71.14 7.49 -124.90
CA ASN A 283 -71.14 6.55 -126.03
C ASN A 283 -72.55 6.41 -126.63
N THR A 284 -73.59 6.30 -125.80
CA THR A 284 -74.99 6.28 -126.28
C THR A 284 -75.37 7.59 -126.97
N ILE A 285 -74.95 8.75 -126.47
CA ILE A 285 -75.17 10.05 -127.13
C ILE A 285 -74.45 10.09 -128.48
N VAL A 286 -73.22 9.60 -128.56
CA VAL A 286 -72.46 9.51 -129.83
C VAL A 286 -73.16 8.58 -130.80
N GLU A 287 -73.64 7.42 -130.36
CA GLU A 287 -74.43 6.48 -131.16
C GLU A 287 -75.75 7.10 -131.64
N LEU A 288 -76.49 7.79 -130.77
CA LEU A 288 -77.72 8.50 -131.10
C LEU A 288 -77.45 9.65 -132.09
N ARG A 289 -76.34 10.38 -131.94
CA ARG A 289 -75.90 11.39 -132.92
C ARG A 289 -75.58 10.74 -134.27
N GLY A 290 -74.85 9.63 -134.28
CA GLY A 290 -74.55 8.87 -135.49
C GLY A 290 -75.80 8.26 -136.15
N GLN A 291 -76.79 7.82 -135.37
CA GLN A 291 -78.10 7.39 -135.87
C GLN A 291 -78.89 8.57 -136.43
N ASN A 292 -78.86 9.73 -135.79
CA ASN A 292 -79.52 10.94 -136.29
C ASN A 292 -78.91 11.37 -137.63
N GLU A 293 -77.58 11.33 -137.77
CA GLU A 293 -76.88 11.58 -139.04
C GLU A 293 -77.27 10.58 -140.14
N ARG A 294 -77.34 9.27 -139.83
CA ARG A 294 -77.82 8.23 -140.76
C ARG A 294 -79.30 8.40 -141.13
N SER A 295 -80.13 8.87 -140.19
CA SER A 295 -81.56 9.13 -140.40
C SER A 295 -81.81 10.38 -141.25
N THR A 296 -80.95 11.40 -141.11
CA THR A 296 -80.99 12.62 -141.93
C THR A 296 -80.38 12.44 -143.31
N GLY A 297 -79.49 11.45 -143.51
CA GLY A 297 -78.95 11.09 -144.82
C GLY A 297 -79.93 10.36 -145.74
N GLY A 298 -80.94 9.66 -145.18
CA GLY A 298 -81.92 8.89 -145.96
C GLY A 298 -83.16 9.67 -146.45
N LYS A 299 -83.35 10.92 -146.00
CA LYS A 299 -84.57 11.72 -146.28
C LYS A 299 -84.43 12.76 -147.40
N ARG A 300 -83.39 12.70 -148.23
CA ARG A 300 -83.16 13.72 -149.29
C ARG A 300 -82.89 13.21 -150.71
N PHE A 301 -83.17 11.95 -151.06
CA PHE A 301 -83.07 11.52 -152.46
C PHE A 301 -84.06 10.40 -152.83
N ARG A 302 -85.27 10.80 -153.28
CA ARG A 302 -85.95 10.31 -154.50
C ARG A 302 -87.41 10.78 -154.53
N GLU A 303 -87.59 12.01 -155.01
CA GLU A 303 -88.71 12.37 -155.89
C GLU A 303 -88.08 12.83 -157.20
N SER A 304 -88.19 11.99 -158.25
CA SER A 304 -88.31 12.32 -159.69
C SER A 304 -87.89 11.13 -160.54
N CYS A 305 -88.83 10.72 -161.41
CA CYS A 305 -88.78 9.68 -162.46
C CYS A 305 -88.92 8.22 -162.01
#